data_AF-A0AA43B9U2-F1
#
_entry.id   AF-A0AA43B9U2-F1
#
_cell.length_a   1.000
_cell.length_b   1.000
_cell.length_c   1.000
_cell.angle_alpha   90.00
_cell.angle_beta   90.00
_cell.angle_gamma   90.00
#
_symmetry.space_group_name_H-M   'P 1'
#
loop_
_entity.id
_entity.type
_entity.pdbx_description
1 polymer ?
#
loop_
_entity_poly.entity_id
_entity_poly.type
_entity_poly.pdbx_seq_one_letter_code
_entity_poly.pdbx_strand_id
1 'polypeptide(L)'
;MVSRGRRFVAARLAIAFEKSARRRRSGPGALIGSFIMSARVSLFIRLGGDLLACIQNEGLARDYDADAFTADDIPSDAPLSLYAHEVAWGRVDLLEGFCASHGLSYVRWSGGCAAQFGPERAVFNGAGEVRLFAADEDDRLVIDIDRVERLGSYEAIMAYFAAGDMSVLPLRFLA
;
A
#
# COMPACT_ATOMS: atom_id res chain seq x y z
N MET A 1 -5.06 52.83 -20.89
CA MET A 1 -6.29 52.01 -20.85
C MET A 1 -6.09 50.96 -19.76
N VAL A 2 -6.79 51.13 -18.61
CA VAL A 2 -7.04 50.21 -17.45
C VAL A 2 -5.83 49.43 -16.89
N SER A 3 -5.17 49.71 -15.74
CA SER A 3 -5.53 49.93 -14.31
C SER A 3 -6.02 48.71 -13.50
N ARG A 4 -5.40 48.54 -12.30
CA ARG A 4 -5.78 47.70 -11.10
C ARG A 4 -5.17 46.30 -11.07
N GLY A 5 -4.69 45.73 -9.95
CA GLY A 5 -4.62 46.10 -8.53
C GLY A 5 -4.00 44.89 -7.78
N ARG A 6 -2.93 45.07 -7.00
CA ARG A 6 -2.87 45.14 -5.53
C ARG A 6 -3.42 43.93 -4.72
N ARG A 7 -2.51 43.44 -3.84
CA ARG A 7 -2.68 42.89 -2.46
C ARG A 7 -2.91 41.38 -2.32
N PHE A 8 -1.92 40.64 -1.80
CA PHE A 8 -1.65 40.34 -0.37
C PHE A 8 -2.65 39.34 0.23
N VAL A 9 -2.19 38.11 0.53
CA VAL A 9 -2.45 37.42 1.82
C VAL A 9 -1.24 36.53 2.13
N ALA A 10 -0.61 36.81 3.28
CA ALA A 10 0.30 35.90 3.96
C ALA A 10 -0.49 35.15 5.03
N ALA A 11 -0.22 33.85 5.25
CA ALA A 11 -0.59 33.16 6.49
C ALA A 11 0.54 32.18 6.90
N ARG A 12 0.97 32.33 8.15
CA ARG A 12 2.04 31.64 8.90
C ARG A 12 1.55 30.31 9.50
N LEU A 13 2.46 29.35 9.69
CA LEU A 13 2.75 28.64 10.97
C LEU A 13 3.94 27.69 10.74
N ALA A 14 5.18 28.05 11.08
CA ALA A 14 5.86 27.90 12.39
C ALA A 14 6.15 26.44 12.80
N ILE A 15 7.40 26.02 12.66
CA ILE A 15 8.09 25.21 13.69
C ILE A 15 9.36 25.98 14.06
N ALA A 16 9.37 26.47 15.28
CA ALA A 16 10.49 27.12 15.94
C ALA A 16 11.11 26.13 16.92
N PHE A 17 12.44 26.09 16.99
CA PHE A 17 13.20 25.92 18.23
C PHE A 17 14.68 26.19 17.90
N GLU A 18 15.13 27.44 18.03
CA GLU A 18 15.72 28.05 19.23
C GLU A 18 17.24 27.98 19.19
N LYS A 19 17.86 29.15 19.02
CA LYS A 19 19.31 29.37 19.05
C LYS A 19 19.61 30.32 20.21
N SER A 20 20.11 29.77 21.30
CA SER A 20 20.77 30.47 22.41
C SER A 20 21.65 29.40 23.09
N ALA A 21 22.92 29.60 23.45
CA ALA A 21 23.58 30.80 23.87
C ALA A 21 25.11 30.63 23.82
N ARG A 22 25.79 31.79 23.71
CA ARG A 22 27.05 32.19 24.40
C ARG A 22 28.36 31.43 24.14
N ARG A 23 29.28 32.19 23.54
CA ARG A 23 30.73 32.16 23.79
C ARG A 23 31.05 32.09 25.30
N ARG A 24 31.95 31.18 25.70
CA ARG A 24 32.97 31.36 26.75
C ARG A 24 34.15 30.39 26.52
N ARG A 25 35.29 30.73 27.12
CA ARG A 25 36.68 30.34 26.81
C ARG A 25 37.10 28.92 27.28
N SER A 26 38.15 28.42 26.61
CA SER A 26 39.29 27.57 27.03
C SER A 26 39.08 26.14 27.56
N GLY A 27 39.81 25.19 26.94
CA GLY A 27 40.18 23.88 27.51
C GLY A 27 40.30 22.78 26.43
N PRO A 28 41.38 21.96 26.40
CA PRO A 28 41.60 20.98 25.35
C PRO A 28 40.80 19.70 25.66
N GLY A 29 39.93 19.29 24.74
CA GLY A 29 39.10 18.10 24.92
C GLY A 29 38.65 17.53 23.60
N ALA A 30 39.24 16.39 23.24
CA ALA A 30 38.73 15.34 22.36
C ALA A 30 37.95 15.79 21.11
N LEU A 31 38.64 15.87 19.97
CA LEU A 31 38.04 15.69 18.66
C LEU A 31 37.54 14.24 18.53
N ILE A 32 36.30 13.97 18.95
CA ILE A 32 35.55 12.85 18.39
C ILE A 32 34.89 13.42 17.13
N GLY A 33 35.61 13.33 16.02
CA GLY A 33 35.05 13.64 14.71
C GLY A 33 33.89 12.69 14.44
N SER A 34 32.66 13.16 14.58
CA SER A 34 31.52 12.51 13.95
C SER A 34 31.71 12.68 12.44
N PHE A 35 32.30 11.66 11.80
CA PHE A 35 32.27 11.53 10.36
C PHE A 35 30.84 11.18 9.96
N ILE A 36 30.00 12.19 9.78
CA ILE A 36 28.79 12.02 9.01
C ILE A 36 29.24 11.92 7.56
N MET A 37 29.44 10.70 7.07
CA MET A 37 29.50 10.46 5.62
C MET A 37 28.16 10.90 5.04
N SER A 38 28.11 12.10 4.46
CA SER A 38 27.03 12.46 3.54
C SER A 38 27.42 11.91 2.18
N ALA A 39 27.00 10.67 1.88
CA ALA A 39 27.10 10.14 0.53
C ALA A 39 26.18 10.97 -0.36
N ARG A 40 26.78 11.80 -1.23
CA ARG A 40 26.06 12.56 -2.25
C ARG A 40 26.35 11.93 -3.59
N VAL A 41 25.32 11.35 -4.19
CA VAL A 41 25.32 10.82 -5.56
C VAL A 41 24.34 11.62 -6.41
N SER A 42 24.59 11.69 -7.71
CA SER A 42 23.64 12.25 -8.66
C SER A 42 22.38 11.39 -8.67
N LEU A 43 21.26 11.95 -8.21
CA LEU A 43 19.94 11.32 -8.27
C LEU A 43 19.14 11.95 -9.41
N PHE A 44 18.75 11.13 -10.36
CA PHE A 44 17.66 11.40 -11.27
C PHE A 44 16.56 10.39 -10.93
N ILE A 45 15.39 10.85 -10.52
CA ILE A 45 14.21 9.98 -10.38
C ILE A 45 13.08 10.60 -11.17
N ARG A 46 12.62 9.84 -12.16
CA ARG A 46 11.39 10.10 -12.89
C ARG A 46 10.47 8.94 -12.52
N LEU A 47 9.44 9.22 -11.72
CA LEU A 47 8.44 8.23 -11.32
C LEU A 47 7.50 8.01 -12.50
N GLY A 48 7.56 6.80 -13.04
CA GLY A 48 6.44 6.15 -13.71
C GLY A 48 6.26 4.82 -13.00
N GLY A 49 5.04 4.50 -12.59
CA GLY A 49 4.72 3.15 -12.17
C GLY A 49 4.16 2.42 -13.37
N ASP A 50 4.91 1.46 -13.90
CA ASP A 50 4.38 0.51 -14.86
C ASP A 50 3.76 -0.62 -14.05
N LEU A 51 2.43 -0.66 -14.00
CA LEU A 51 1.67 -1.76 -13.41
C LEU A 51 2.22 -3.11 -13.90
N LEU A 52 2.61 -3.19 -15.17
CA LEU A 52 3.18 -4.39 -15.77
C LEU A 52 4.48 -4.82 -15.09
N ALA A 53 5.36 -3.88 -14.75
CA ALA A 53 6.63 -4.18 -14.10
C ALA A 53 6.44 -4.71 -12.67
N CYS A 54 5.45 -4.18 -11.92
CA CYS A 54 5.09 -4.73 -10.60
C CYS A 54 4.61 -6.18 -10.73
N ILE A 55 3.69 -6.44 -11.66
CA ILE A 55 3.13 -7.77 -11.92
C ILE A 55 4.23 -8.77 -12.31
N GLN A 56 5.11 -8.39 -13.24
CA GLN A 56 6.19 -9.25 -13.73
C GLN A 56 7.26 -9.54 -12.67
N ASN A 57 7.62 -8.54 -11.86
CA ASN A 57 8.59 -8.73 -10.77
C ASN A 57 8.09 -9.70 -9.70
N GLU A 58 6.77 -9.78 -9.51
CA GLU A 58 6.15 -10.68 -8.54
C GLU A 58 5.74 -12.02 -9.16
N GLY A 59 6.09 -12.26 -10.43
CA GLY A 59 5.85 -13.54 -11.11
C GLY A 59 4.37 -13.86 -11.30
N LEU A 60 3.52 -12.84 -11.38
CA LEU A 60 2.07 -13.00 -11.49
C LEU A 60 1.66 -13.30 -12.94
N ALA A 61 0.62 -14.13 -13.09
CA ALA A 61 0.08 -14.58 -14.38
C ALA A 61 -1.46 -14.52 -14.41
N ARG A 62 -2.07 -14.82 -15.58
CA ARG A 62 -3.53 -14.81 -15.79
C ARG A 62 -4.27 -16.02 -15.21
N ASP A 63 -3.53 -17.07 -14.92
CA ASP A 63 -3.96 -18.31 -14.28
C ASP A 63 -2.72 -18.90 -13.56
N TYR A 64 -2.94 -19.83 -12.65
CA TYR A 64 -1.91 -20.52 -11.87
C TYR A 64 -0.79 -21.13 -12.73
N ASP A 65 -1.16 -21.70 -13.88
CA ASP A 65 -0.24 -22.39 -14.80
C ASP A 65 -0.06 -21.65 -16.13
N ALA A 66 -0.41 -20.35 -16.20
CA ALA A 66 -0.27 -19.55 -17.41
C ALA A 66 1.17 -19.04 -17.62
N ASP A 67 1.45 -18.60 -18.85
CA ASP A 67 2.68 -17.90 -19.19
C ASP A 67 2.81 -16.56 -18.45
N ALA A 68 4.02 -15.99 -18.45
CA ALA A 68 4.31 -14.71 -17.82
C ALA A 68 3.41 -13.59 -18.37
N PHE A 69 2.87 -12.78 -17.46
CA PHE A 69 1.91 -11.72 -17.80
C PHE A 69 2.50 -10.65 -18.73
N THR A 70 1.68 -10.22 -19.70
CA THR A 70 2.00 -9.19 -20.69
C THR A 70 0.94 -8.09 -20.72
N ALA A 71 1.20 -6.98 -21.42
CA ALA A 71 0.23 -5.90 -21.55
C ALA A 71 -1.06 -6.32 -22.26
N ASP A 72 -0.99 -7.32 -23.16
CA ASP A 72 -2.13 -7.82 -23.93
C ASP A 72 -3.10 -8.64 -23.07
N ASP A 73 -2.66 -9.05 -21.87
CA ASP A 73 -3.47 -9.82 -20.92
C ASP A 73 -4.39 -8.94 -20.06
N ILE A 74 -4.28 -7.61 -20.16
CA ILE A 74 -5.10 -6.68 -19.38
C ILE A 74 -6.51 -6.62 -19.98
N PRO A 75 -7.56 -7.00 -19.21
CA PRO A 75 -8.93 -6.97 -19.72
C PRO A 75 -9.41 -5.53 -19.93
N SER A 76 -10.24 -5.32 -20.96
CA SER A 76 -10.77 -4.00 -21.32
C SER A 76 -11.88 -3.48 -20.40
N ASP A 77 -12.65 -4.36 -19.77
CA ASP A 77 -13.88 -4.03 -19.07
C ASP A 77 -14.16 -4.90 -17.82
N ALA A 78 -13.15 -5.61 -17.32
CA ALA A 78 -13.23 -6.45 -16.13
C ALA A 78 -12.14 -6.08 -15.10
N PRO A 79 -12.30 -6.49 -13.83
CA PRO A 79 -11.20 -6.48 -12.87
C PRO A 79 -10.02 -7.34 -13.38
N LEU A 80 -8.80 -6.93 -13.05
CA LEU A 80 -7.60 -7.70 -13.36
C LEU A 80 -7.38 -8.76 -12.27
N SER A 81 -7.58 -10.02 -12.62
CA SER A 81 -7.23 -11.17 -11.77
C SER A 81 -5.83 -11.67 -12.09
N LEU A 82 -5.05 -11.95 -11.04
CA LEU A 82 -3.65 -12.35 -11.11
C LEU A 82 -3.40 -13.52 -10.15
N TYR A 83 -2.56 -14.44 -10.57
CA TYR A 83 -2.33 -15.72 -9.90
C TYR A 83 -0.83 -16.01 -9.82
N ALA A 84 -0.42 -16.69 -8.74
CA ALA A 84 0.92 -17.24 -8.58
C ALA A 84 0.92 -18.36 -7.54
N HIS A 85 1.93 -19.22 -7.61
CA HIS A 85 2.22 -20.24 -6.61
C HIS A 85 3.35 -19.80 -5.68
N GLU A 86 3.39 -20.39 -4.48
CA GLU A 86 4.54 -20.27 -3.54
C GLU A 86 4.94 -18.82 -3.23
N VAL A 87 3.95 -17.94 -3.08
CA VAL A 87 4.17 -16.52 -2.78
C VAL A 87 4.55 -16.36 -1.30
N ALA A 88 5.70 -15.71 -1.04
CA ALA A 88 6.19 -15.49 0.31
C ALA A 88 5.14 -14.73 1.16
N TRP A 89 4.78 -15.30 2.32
CA TRP A 89 3.74 -14.78 3.21
C TRP A 89 2.36 -14.60 2.56
N GLY A 90 2.12 -15.19 1.39
CA GLY A 90 0.89 -15.01 0.63
C GLY A 90 0.67 -13.58 0.13
N ARG A 91 1.74 -12.77 0.03
CA ARG A 91 1.66 -11.32 -0.23
C ARG A 91 2.42 -10.90 -1.48
N VAL A 92 1.87 -9.90 -2.16
CA VAL A 92 2.46 -9.26 -3.34
C VAL A 92 2.74 -7.80 -3.03
N ASP A 93 3.75 -7.57 -2.19
CA ASP A 93 4.04 -6.28 -1.56
C ASP A 93 4.30 -5.14 -2.56
N LEU A 94 4.93 -5.41 -3.71
CA LEU A 94 5.19 -4.41 -4.74
C LEU A 94 3.88 -3.98 -5.43
N LEU A 95 3.04 -4.94 -5.84
CA LEU A 95 1.75 -4.63 -6.45
C LEU A 95 0.76 -4.02 -5.44
N GLU A 96 0.70 -4.54 -4.21
CA GLU A 96 -0.14 -3.97 -3.15
C GLU A 96 0.29 -2.54 -2.83
N GLY A 97 1.60 -2.28 -2.74
CA GLY A 97 2.14 -0.93 -2.55
C GLY A 97 1.84 0.00 -3.72
N PHE A 98 1.88 -0.51 -4.95
CA PHE A 98 1.45 0.24 -6.14
C PHE A 98 -0.03 0.61 -6.05
N CYS A 99 -0.89 -0.35 -5.72
CA CYS A 99 -2.33 -0.12 -5.55
C CYS A 99 -2.63 0.92 -4.47
N ALA A 100 -2.00 0.81 -3.29
CA ALA A 100 -2.15 1.76 -2.20
C ALA A 100 -1.72 3.18 -2.60
N SER A 101 -0.60 3.30 -3.31
CA SER A 101 -0.06 4.59 -3.77
C SER A 101 -0.94 5.29 -4.81
N HIS A 102 -1.74 4.53 -5.56
CA HIS A 102 -2.62 5.04 -6.61
C HIS A 102 -4.11 5.00 -6.24
N GLY A 103 -4.45 4.59 -5.01
CA GLY A 103 -5.83 4.44 -4.55
C GLY A 103 -6.63 3.38 -5.31
N LEU A 104 -5.96 2.36 -5.84
CA LEU A 104 -6.60 1.26 -6.54
C LEU A 104 -7.08 0.23 -5.52
N SER A 105 -8.39 0.01 -5.48
CA SER A 105 -8.97 -1.04 -4.63
C SER A 105 -8.52 -2.42 -5.10
N TYR A 106 -8.24 -3.32 -4.16
CA TYR A 106 -7.95 -4.71 -4.46
C TYR A 106 -8.50 -5.65 -3.39
N VAL A 107 -8.67 -6.90 -3.79
CA VAL A 107 -8.89 -8.04 -2.91
C VAL A 107 -7.81 -9.07 -3.23
N ARG A 108 -7.16 -9.59 -2.20
CA ARG A 108 -6.20 -10.69 -2.32
C ARG A 108 -6.63 -11.82 -1.40
N TRP A 109 -6.73 -13.02 -1.95
CA TRP A 109 -6.78 -14.23 -1.15
C TRP A 109 -5.38 -14.86 -1.09
N SER A 110 -5.06 -15.45 0.04
CA SER A 110 -3.92 -16.35 0.19
C SER A 110 -4.32 -17.58 0.96
N GLY A 111 -3.93 -18.76 0.45
CA GLY A 111 -4.07 -20.02 1.15
C GLY A 111 -3.26 -20.06 2.44
N GLY A 112 -3.59 -21.02 3.30
CA GLY A 112 -2.92 -21.18 4.59
C GLY A 112 -1.51 -21.77 4.44
N CYS A 113 -0.61 -21.39 5.35
CA CYS A 113 0.65 -22.07 5.56
C CYS A 113 0.63 -22.76 6.92
N ALA A 114 0.61 -24.10 6.91
CA ALA A 114 0.49 -24.90 8.12
C ALA A 114 1.52 -24.46 9.19
N ALA A 115 1.02 -24.27 10.41
CA ALA A 115 1.78 -23.79 11.57
C ALA A 115 2.31 -22.34 11.51
N GLN A 116 2.03 -21.57 10.46
CA GLN A 116 2.41 -20.15 10.37
C GLN A 116 1.20 -19.22 10.35
N PHE A 117 0.28 -19.42 9.39
CA PHE A 117 -0.93 -18.61 9.23
C PHE A 117 -2.03 -19.41 8.52
N GLY A 118 -3.29 -19.09 8.82
CA GLY A 118 -4.44 -19.66 8.10
C GLY A 118 -4.74 -18.92 6.80
N PRO A 119 -5.65 -19.43 5.97
CA PRO A 119 -6.08 -18.71 4.79
C PRO A 119 -6.73 -17.38 5.16
N GLU A 120 -6.44 -16.37 4.36
CA GLU A 120 -6.90 -15.01 4.62
C GLU A 120 -7.27 -14.28 3.34
N ARG A 121 -8.19 -13.33 3.49
CA ARG A 121 -8.55 -12.36 2.47
C ARG A 121 -8.17 -10.97 2.94
N ALA A 122 -7.30 -10.30 2.18
CA ALA A 122 -6.96 -8.90 2.35
C ALA A 122 -7.83 -8.04 1.45
N VAL A 123 -8.41 -6.98 2.01
CA VAL A 123 -9.27 -6.03 1.29
C VAL A 123 -8.74 -4.62 1.49
N PHE A 124 -8.49 -3.93 0.38
CA PHE A 124 -8.15 -2.52 0.35
C PHE A 124 -9.14 -1.77 -0.52
N ASN A 125 -9.83 -0.78 0.02
CA ASN A 125 -10.92 -0.08 -0.66
C ASN A 125 -10.48 1.20 -1.40
N GLY A 126 -9.18 1.34 -1.67
CA GLY A 126 -8.59 2.52 -2.31
C GLY A 126 -8.14 3.60 -1.32
N ALA A 127 -8.41 3.46 -0.02
CA ALA A 127 -7.94 4.38 1.01
C ALA A 127 -7.72 3.70 2.38
N GLY A 128 -6.87 4.31 3.20
CA GLY A 128 -6.64 3.84 4.57
C GLY A 128 -5.78 2.57 4.64
N GLU A 129 -6.07 1.72 5.61
CA GLU A 129 -5.32 0.49 5.86
C GLU A 129 -6.02 -0.73 5.24
N VAL A 130 -5.21 -1.71 4.84
CA VAL A 130 -5.67 -3.01 4.38
C VAL A 130 -6.35 -3.75 5.54
N ARG A 131 -7.56 -4.28 5.29
CA ARG A 131 -8.30 -5.07 6.26
C ARG A 131 -8.12 -6.56 5.96
N LEU A 132 -7.80 -7.34 6.98
CA LEU A 132 -7.66 -8.79 6.88
C LEU A 132 -8.90 -9.50 7.43
N PHE A 133 -9.34 -10.52 6.70
CA PHE A 133 -10.46 -11.38 7.03
C PHE A 133 -10.01 -12.83 6.98
N ALA A 134 -10.47 -13.66 7.91
CA ALA A 134 -10.25 -15.10 7.81
C ALA A 134 -11.04 -15.67 6.63
N ALA A 135 -10.41 -16.59 5.89
CA ALA A 135 -11.03 -17.33 4.79
C ALA A 135 -10.75 -18.83 4.92
N ASP A 136 -11.43 -19.65 4.13
CA ASP A 136 -11.05 -21.04 3.88
C ASP A 136 -10.13 -21.16 2.66
N GLU A 137 -9.76 -22.40 2.31
CA GLU A 137 -8.88 -22.69 1.17
C GLU A 137 -9.53 -22.43 -0.20
N ASP A 138 -10.84 -22.16 -0.24
CA ASP A 138 -11.61 -21.87 -1.45
C ASP A 138 -12.03 -20.38 -1.52
N ASP A 139 -11.37 -19.50 -0.75
CA ASP A 139 -11.67 -18.07 -0.64
C ASP A 139 -13.10 -17.76 -0.15
N ARG A 140 -13.68 -18.64 0.67
CA ARG A 140 -14.92 -18.32 1.39
C ARG A 140 -14.58 -17.67 2.72
N LEU A 141 -15.17 -16.51 2.97
CA LEU A 141 -15.03 -15.83 4.26
C LEU A 141 -15.56 -16.70 5.40
N VAL A 142 -14.78 -16.81 6.46
CA VAL A 142 -15.16 -17.50 7.70
C VAL A 142 -15.03 -16.55 8.88
N ILE A 143 -15.72 -16.90 9.96
CA ILE A 143 -15.72 -16.13 11.20
C ILE A 143 -15.70 -17.07 12.39
N ASP A 144 -14.82 -16.80 13.36
CA ASP A 144 -14.75 -17.55 14.61
C ASP A 144 -15.81 -17.11 15.61
N ILE A 145 -16.12 -17.98 16.58
CA ILE A 145 -17.13 -17.70 17.60
C ILE A 145 -16.78 -16.47 18.45
N ASP A 146 -15.50 -16.28 18.80
CA ASP A 146 -15.08 -15.13 19.60
C ASP A 146 -15.34 -13.81 18.84
N ARG A 147 -15.16 -13.80 17.51
CA ARG A 147 -15.48 -12.65 16.66
C ARG A 147 -16.98 -12.43 16.57
N VAL A 148 -17.77 -13.48 16.39
CA VAL A 148 -19.24 -13.41 16.40
C VAL A 148 -19.73 -12.76 17.70
N GLU A 149 -19.21 -13.23 18.84
CA GLU A 149 -19.55 -12.67 20.16
C GLU A 149 -19.12 -11.20 20.30
N ARG A 150 -17.92 -10.83 19.82
CA ARG A 150 -17.47 -9.43 19.82
C ARG A 150 -18.31 -8.51 18.93
N LEU A 151 -18.80 -9.00 17.80
CA LEU A 151 -19.67 -8.23 16.90
C LEU A 151 -21.06 -8.04 17.50
N GLY A 152 -21.54 -9.02 18.28
CA GLY A 152 -22.68 -8.86 19.19
C GLY A 152 -24.07 -8.75 18.53
N SER A 153 -24.14 -8.65 17.20
CA SER A 153 -25.41 -8.66 16.46
C SER A 153 -25.27 -9.30 15.09
N TYR A 154 -26.37 -9.87 14.59
CA TYR A 154 -26.45 -10.40 13.24
C TYR A 154 -26.11 -9.34 12.19
N GLU A 155 -26.59 -8.11 12.37
CA GLU A 155 -26.32 -6.98 11.46
C GLU A 155 -24.83 -6.67 11.39
N ALA A 156 -24.12 -6.66 12.52
CA ALA A 156 -22.68 -6.44 12.56
C ALA A 156 -21.89 -7.59 11.91
N ILE A 157 -22.36 -8.83 12.06
CA ILE A 157 -21.79 -10.00 11.38
C ILE A 157 -21.97 -9.90 9.86
N MET A 158 -23.16 -9.53 9.39
CA MET A 158 -23.40 -9.33 7.96
C MET A 158 -22.58 -8.15 7.40
N ALA A 159 -22.42 -7.06 8.16
CA ALA A 159 -21.57 -5.95 7.77
C ALA A 159 -20.07 -6.35 7.71
N TYR A 160 -19.63 -7.26 8.59
CA TYR A 160 -18.28 -7.83 8.52
C TYR A 160 -18.08 -8.62 7.22
N PHE A 161 -19.02 -9.50 6.86
CA PHE A 161 -18.95 -10.24 5.60
C PHE A 161 -19.03 -9.33 4.38
N ALA A 162 -19.94 -8.35 4.36
CA ALA A 162 -20.04 -7.39 3.25
C ALA A 162 -18.75 -6.58 3.04
N ALA A 163 -18.02 -6.28 4.13
CA ALA A 163 -16.73 -5.63 4.03
C ALA A 163 -15.60 -6.54 3.50
N GLY A 164 -15.69 -7.84 3.75
CA GLY A 164 -14.76 -8.84 3.23
C GLY A 164 -15.08 -9.28 1.80
N ASP A 165 -16.34 -9.17 1.37
CA ASP A 165 -16.82 -9.54 0.03
C ASP A 165 -16.94 -8.33 -0.89
N MET A 166 -15.95 -7.44 -0.82
CA MET A 166 -15.93 -6.22 -1.61
C MET A 166 -15.73 -6.56 -3.09
N SER A 167 -16.64 -6.08 -3.94
CA SER A 167 -16.45 -6.14 -5.39
C SER A 167 -15.39 -5.13 -5.85
N VAL A 168 -14.39 -5.61 -6.59
CA VAL A 168 -13.37 -4.77 -7.22
C VAL A 168 -13.89 -4.24 -8.55
N LEU A 169 -13.68 -2.95 -8.81
CA LEU A 169 -14.10 -2.31 -10.06
C LEU A 169 -13.18 -2.69 -11.23
N PRO A 170 -13.65 -2.62 -12.49
CA PRO A 170 -12.80 -2.81 -13.65
C PRO A 170 -11.60 -1.86 -13.66
N LEU A 171 -10.44 -2.40 -14.02
CA LEU A 171 -9.24 -1.59 -14.20
C LEU A 171 -9.39 -0.74 -15.47
N ARG A 172 -9.19 0.57 -15.37
CA ARG A 172 -9.29 1.50 -16.50
C ARG A 172 -8.09 2.44 -16.52
N PHE A 173 -7.46 2.54 -17.68
CA PHE A 173 -6.47 3.56 -17.95
C PHE A 173 -7.19 4.82 -18.44
N LEU A 174 -6.98 5.93 -17.74
CA LEU A 174 -7.44 7.24 -18.21
C LEU A 174 -6.43 7.75 -19.23
N ALA A 175 -6.92 8.08 -20.43
CA ALA A 175 -6.15 8.69 -21.50
C ALA A 175 -5.90 10.18 -21.26
#